data_AF-F3GK16-F1
#
_entry.id   AF-F3GK16-F1
#
_cell.length_a   1.000
_cell.length_b   1.000
_cell.length_c   1.000
_cell.angle_alpha   90.00
_cell.angle_beta   90.00
_cell.angle_gamma   90.00
#
_symmetry.space_group_name_H-M   'P 1'
#
loop_
_entity.id
_entity.type
_entity.pdbx_description
1 polymer ?
#
loop_
_entity_poly.entity_id
_entity_poly.type
_entity_poly.pdbx_seq_one_letter_code
_entity_poly.pdbx_strand_id
1 'polypeptide(L)'
;MTSLNQTPPAIRSILFALMMAVLLSALDQTIVAVSMPAISAQFRDIDLLAWVISAYMVSLTVAVPIYGKLGDLYGRRKLMLFGLGIFTLASLFCGLAQSMEQLVLARVLQGIGAGGMVSVSQAIIADIVPPRERGRYQRYFST
;
A
#
# COMPACT_ATOMS: atom_id res chain seq x y z
N MET A 1 19.94 6.73 -18.43
CA MET A 1 21.22 7.09 -17.77
C MET A 1 21.05 8.40 -16.99
N THR A 2 20.24 8.40 -15.92
CA THR A 2 19.96 9.58 -15.07
C THR A 2 20.03 9.25 -13.57
N SER A 3 20.64 8.11 -13.22
CA SER A 3 21.11 7.84 -11.86
C SER A 3 22.50 8.45 -11.72
N LEU A 4 22.88 8.90 -10.52
CA LEU A 4 24.20 9.46 -10.12
C LEU A 4 24.31 10.99 -10.01
N ASN A 5 23.27 11.70 -9.55
CA ASN A 5 23.52 12.97 -8.84
C ASN A 5 22.42 13.39 -7.86
N GLN A 6 21.85 12.45 -7.10
CA GLN A 6 20.98 12.82 -5.97
C GLN A 6 21.80 12.91 -4.69
N THR A 7 21.85 14.11 -4.11
CA THR A 7 22.56 14.37 -2.85
C THR A 7 22.01 13.46 -1.73
N PRO A 8 22.85 12.97 -0.79
CA PRO A 8 22.42 12.13 0.33
C PRO A 8 21.14 12.60 1.08
N PRO A 9 20.87 13.91 1.27
CA PRO A 9 19.59 14.37 1.82
C PRO A 9 18.36 14.03 0.96
N ALA A 10 18.46 14.04 -0.37
CA ALA A 10 17.33 13.74 -1.26
C ALA A 10 16.91 12.27 -1.19
N ILE A 11 17.89 11.35 -1.08
CA ILE A 11 17.65 9.91 -0.92
C ILE A 11 16.90 9.64 0.39
N ARG A 12 17.32 10.30 1.48
CA ARG A 12 16.65 10.17 2.79
C ARG A 12 15.21 10.69 2.76
N SER A 13 14.93 11.79 2.05
CA SER A 13 13.56 12.28 1.87
C SER A 13 12.68 11.32 1.07
N ILE A 14 13.22 10.67 0.02
CA ILE A 14 12.50 9.66 -0.76
C ILE A 14 12.19 8.44 0.11
N LEU A 15 13.19 7.93 0.84
CA LEU A 15 13.00 6.80 1.76
C LEU A 15 11.94 7.12 2.83
N PHE A 16 11.98 8.33 3.41
CA PHE A 16 10.98 8.77 4.38
C PHE A 16 9.57 8.81 3.77
N ALA A 17 9.42 9.32 2.54
CA ALA A 17 8.12 9.32 1.85
C ALA A 17 7.59 7.90 1.57
N LEU A 18 8.46 6.96 1.19
CA LEU A 18 8.10 5.55 1.00
C LEU A 18 7.70 4.90 2.33
N MET A 19 8.46 5.14 3.39
CA MET A 19 8.14 4.68 4.74
C MET A 19 6.78 5.17 5.20
N MET A 20 6.46 6.45 4.99
CA MET A 20 5.16 7.02 5.32
C MET A 20 4.02 6.40 4.52
N ALA A 21 4.22 6.11 3.23
CA ALA A 21 3.20 5.46 2.40
C ALA A 21 2.90 4.01 2.85
N VAL A 22 3.95 3.26 3.20
CA VAL A 22 3.80 1.91 3.75
C VAL A 22 3.16 1.94 5.14
N LEU A 23 3.58 2.88 6.00
CA LEU A 23 2.99 3.10 7.31
C LEU A 23 1.49 3.43 7.21
N LEU A 24 1.11 4.30 6.28
CA LEU A 24 -0.29 4.64 6.03
C LEU A 24 -1.11 3.41 5.65
N SER A 25 -0.55 2.52 4.82
CA SER A 25 -1.21 1.26 4.44
C SER A 25 -1.34 0.27 5.62
N ALA A 26 -0.36 0.27 6.53
CA ALA A 26 -0.43 -0.56 7.74
C ALA A 26 -1.48 -0.02 8.72
N LEU A 27 -1.51 1.31 8.92
CA LEU A 27 -2.49 1.97 9.79
C LEU A 27 -3.93 1.73 9.33
N ASP A 28 -4.20 1.78 8.03
CA ASP A 28 -5.53 1.48 7.50
C ASP A 28 -6.02 0.07 7.87
N GLN A 29 -5.15 -0.94 7.76
CA GLN A 29 -5.50 -2.30 8.20
C GLN A 29 -5.81 -2.36 9.71
N THR A 30 -5.08 -1.61 10.53
CA THR A 30 -5.35 -1.54 11.98
C THR A 30 -6.67 -0.84 12.28
N ILE A 31 -6.97 0.28 11.61
CA ILE A 31 -8.23 1.02 11.77
C ILE A 31 -9.42 0.12 11.47
N VAL A 32 -9.35 -0.66 10.39
CA VAL A 32 -10.40 -1.61 10.01
C VAL A 32 -10.59 -2.67 11.08
N ALA A 33 -9.51 -3.29 11.54
CA ALA A 33 -9.57 -4.34 12.54
C ALA A 33 -10.30 -3.87 13.82
N VAL A 34 -10.05 -2.64 14.26
CA VAL A 34 -10.72 -2.04 15.42
C VAL A 34 -12.19 -1.68 15.13
N SER A 35 -12.51 -1.32 13.90
CA SER A 35 -13.87 -0.93 13.49
C SER A 35 -14.75 -2.12 13.04
N MET A 36 -14.19 -3.32 12.86
CA MET A 36 -14.96 -4.52 12.48
C MET A 36 -16.19 -4.78 13.35
N PRO A 37 -16.14 -4.67 14.70
CA PRO A 37 -17.33 -4.89 15.53
C PRO A 37 -18.43 -3.86 15.27
N ALA A 38 -18.07 -2.60 15.01
CA ALA A 38 -19.02 -1.54 14.69
C ALA A 38 -19.66 -1.75 13.31
N ILE A 39 -18.86 -2.15 12.32
CA ILE A 39 -19.33 -2.50 10.96
C ILE A 39 -20.29 -3.70 11.04
N SER A 40 -19.96 -4.72 11.83
CA SER A 40 -20.83 -5.88 12.10
C SER A 40 -22.18 -5.47 12.68
N ALA A 41 -22.16 -4.59 13.67
CA ALA A 41 -23.36 -4.14 14.35
C ALA A 41 -24.28 -3.30 13.43
N GLN A 42 -23.71 -2.50 12.53
CA GLN A 42 -24.48 -1.68 11.58
C GLN A 42 -25.11 -2.50 10.45
N PHE A 43 -24.34 -3.38 9.81
CA PHE A 43 -24.80 -4.07 8.60
C PHE A 43 -25.47 -5.42 8.88
N ARG A 44 -25.27 -6.02 10.06
CA ARG A 44 -25.78 -7.35 10.46
C ARG A 44 -25.49 -8.47 9.46
N ASP A 45 -24.52 -8.26 8.57
CA ASP A 45 -24.17 -9.17 7.48
C ASP A 45 -22.78 -9.74 7.73
N ILE A 46 -22.74 -10.96 8.26
CA ILE A 46 -21.54 -11.58 8.84
C ILE A 46 -20.66 -12.20 7.73
N ASP A 47 -21.28 -12.61 6.62
CA ASP A 47 -20.59 -13.31 5.53
C ASP A 47 -19.62 -12.36 4.80
N LEU A 48 -20.06 -11.12 4.55
CA LEU A 48 -19.25 -10.10 3.89
C LEU A 48 -18.19 -9.48 4.79
N LEU A 49 -18.29 -9.66 6.11
CA LEU A 49 -17.34 -9.15 7.10
C LEU A 49 -15.95 -9.76 6.95
N ALA A 50 -15.88 -11.06 6.66
CA ALA A 50 -14.63 -11.74 6.34
C ALA A 50 -14.04 -11.21 5.02
N TRP A 51 -14.91 -10.92 4.04
CA TRP A 51 -14.50 -10.38 2.74
C TRP A 51 -13.88 -8.98 2.81
N VAL A 52 -14.20 -8.16 3.82
CA VAL A 52 -13.59 -6.83 4.00
C VAL A 52 -12.06 -6.93 4.07
N ILE A 53 -11.54 -7.89 4.84
CA ILE A 53 -10.09 -8.12 4.97
C ILE A 53 -9.59 -8.99 3.83
N SER A 54 -10.27 -10.10 3.53
CA SER A 54 -9.81 -11.04 2.51
C SER A 54 -9.72 -10.42 1.12
N ALA A 55 -10.70 -9.61 0.71
CA ALA A 55 -10.69 -8.95 -0.59
C ALA A 55 -9.53 -7.96 -0.72
N TYR A 56 -9.23 -7.21 0.35
CA TYR A 56 -8.06 -6.34 0.41
C TYR A 56 -6.76 -7.15 0.24
N MET A 57 -6.59 -8.24 1.00
CA MET A 57 -5.39 -9.07 0.93
C MET A 57 -5.19 -9.75 -0.44
N VAL A 58 -6.26 -10.28 -1.03
CA VAL A 58 -6.23 -10.89 -2.36
C VAL A 58 -5.82 -9.86 -3.40
N SER A 59 -6.45 -8.68 -3.36
CA SER A 59 -6.16 -7.59 -4.31
C SER A 59 -4.73 -7.08 -4.17
N LEU A 60 -4.26 -6.91 -2.93
CA LEU A 60 -2.88 -6.55 -2.63
C LEU A 60 -1.91 -7.59 -3.19
N THR A 61 -2.16 -8.88 -2.97
CA THR A 61 -1.30 -9.97 -3.44
C THR A 61 -1.22 -10.03 -4.96
N VAL A 62 -2.35 -9.81 -5.64
CA VAL A 62 -2.41 -9.76 -7.12
C VAL A 62 -1.75 -8.50 -7.67
N ALA A 63 -1.90 -7.36 -6.99
CA ALA A 63 -1.36 -6.08 -7.45
C ALA A 63 0.17 -6.02 -7.35
N VAL A 64 0.79 -6.63 -6.34
CA VAL A 64 2.25 -6.62 -6.14
C VAL A 64 3.07 -7.00 -7.39
N PRO A 65 2.85 -8.15 -8.04
CA PRO A 65 3.60 -8.54 -9.24
C PRO A 65 3.27 -7.67 -10.46
N ILE A 66 2.00 -7.24 -10.59
CA ILE A 66 1.56 -6.37 -11.69
C ILE A 66 2.30 -5.03 -11.63
N TYR A 67 2.30 -4.40 -10.44
CA TYR A 67 3.02 -3.16 -10.21
C TYR A 67 4.53 -3.32 -10.31
N GLY A 68 5.07 -4.50 -10.01
CA GLY A 68 6.49 -4.80 -10.24
C GLY A 68 6.86 -4.65 -11.71
N LYS A 69 6.14 -5.35 -12.59
CA LYS A 69 6.37 -5.27 -14.05
C LYS A 69 6.10 -3.88 -14.61
N LEU A 70 5.01 -3.23 -14.17
CA LEU A 70 4.67 -1.86 -14.61
C LEU A 70 5.69 -0.83 -14.11
N GLY A 71 6.29 -1.05 -12.94
CA GLY A 71 7.26 -0.15 -12.33
C GLY A 71 8.56 -0.09 -13.12
N ASP A 72 8.97 -1.22 -13.69
CA ASP A 72 10.15 -1.31 -14.55
C ASP A 72 9.92 -0.69 -15.94
N LEU A 73 8.69 -0.72 -16.45
CA LEU A 73 8.31 -0.15 -17.75
C LEU A 73 8.04 1.37 -17.72
N TYR A 74 7.26 1.85 -16.73
CA TYR A 74 6.75 3.23 -16.68
C TYR A 74 7.49 4.13 -15.69
N GLY A 75 8.38 3.56 -14.89
CA GLY A 75 9.17 4.27 -13.89
C GLY A 75 8.51 4.29 -12.50
N ARG A 76 9.32 3.94 -11.50
CA ARG A 76 8.92 3.71 -10.10
C ARG A 76 8.25 4.91 -9.43
N ARG A 77 8.73 6.14 -9.69
CA ARG A 77 8.17 7.37 -9.09
C ARG A 77 6.72 7.63 -9.51
N LYS A 78 6.39 7.48 -10.79
CA LYS A 78 5.04 7.73 -11.31
C LYS A 78 4.07 6.70 -10.76
N LEU A 79 4.51 5.44 -10.69
CA LEU A 79 3.70 4.35 -10.20
C LEU A 79 3.41 4.46 -8.68
N MET A 80 4.39 4.96 -7.91
CA MET A 80 4.18 5.27 -6.48
C MET A 80 3.08 6.32 -6.28
N LEU A 81 3.13 7.42 -7.04
CA LEU A 81 2.13 8.49 -6.96
C LEU A 81 0.75 8.02 -7.42
N PHE A 82 0.70 7.16 -8.44
CA PHE A 82 -0.54 6.56 -8.91
C PHE A 82 -1.17 5.62 -7.87
N GLY A 83 -0.36 4.74 -7.26
CA GLY A 83 -0.80 3.85 -6.18
C GLY A 83 -1.30 4.64 -4.96
N LEU A 84 -0.60 5.70 -4.59
CA LEU A 84 -1.02 6.61 -3.52
C LEU A 84 -2.36 7.29 -3.86
N GLY A 85 -2.53 7.79 -5.09
CA GLY A 85 -3.78 8.40 -5.53
C GLY A 85 -4.96 7.42 -5.48
N ILE A 86 -4.77 6.18 -5.96
CA ILE A 86 -5.79 5.12 -5.85
C ILE A 86 -6.11 4.83 -4.39
N PHE A 87 -5.10 4.68 -3.55
CA PHE A 87 -5.29 4.38 -2.13
C PHE A 87 -6.12 5.48 -1.45
N THR A 88 -5.78 6.75 -1.64
CA THR A 88 -6.50 7.88 -1.04
C THR A 88 -7.95 7.95 -1.52
N LEU A 89 -8.20 7.79 -2.83
CA LEU A 89 -9.55 7.78 -3.38
C LEU A 89 -10.36 6.61 -2.84
N ALA A 90 -9.77 5.41 -2.78
CA ALA A 90 -10.43 4.23 -2.24
C ALA A 90 -10.73 4.39 -0.74
N SER A 91 -9.84 4.99 0.06
CA SER A 91 -10.10 5.32 1.47
C SER A 91 -11.30 6.25 1.63
N LEU A 92 -11.44 7.24 0.75
CA LEU A 92 -12.60 8.13 0.76
C LEU A 92 -13.90 7.37 0.46
N PHE A 93 -13.86 6.45 -0.54
CA PHE A 93 -14.99 5.57 -0.82
C PHE A 93 -15.32 4.63 0.34
N CYS A 94 -14.33 4.11 1.05
CA CYS A 94 -14.56 3.31 2.27
C CYS A 94 -15.31 4.10 3.34
N GLY A 95 -15.00 5.39 3.52
CA GLY A 95 -15.69 6.26 4.48
C GLY A 95 -17.12 6.65 4.09
N LEU A 96 -17.43 6.62 2.78
CA LEU A 96 -18.76 6.94 2.24
C LEU A 96 -19.62 5.69 1.97
N ALA A 97 -19.09 4.49 2.24
CA ALA A 97 -19.78 3.25 1.93
C ALA A 97 -21.10 3.13 2.72
N GLN A 98 -22.21 2.91 1.99
CA GLN A 98 -23.55 2.78 2.58
C GLN A 98 -24.00 1.32 2.66
N SER A 99 -23.20 0.39 2.13
CA SER A 99 -23.48 -1.04 2.13
C SER A 99 -22.18 -1.84 2.27
N MET A 100 -22.31 -3.07 2.77
CA MET A 100 -21.18 -3.96 2.98
C MET A 100 -20.49 -4.33 1.65
N GLU A 101 -21.25 -4.50 0.56
CA GLU A 101 -20.68 -4.74 -0.77
C GLU A 101 -19.85 -3.57 -1.28
N GLN A 102 -20.33 -2.33 -1.13
CA GLN A 102 -19.57 -1.14 -1.49
C GLN A 102 -18.28 -1.03 -0.67
N LEU A 103 -18.33 -1.37 0.61
CA LEU A 103 -17.15 -1.41 1.46
C LEU A 103 -16.14 -2.45 0.97
N VAL A 104 -16.58 -3.65 0.62
CA VAL A 104 -15.73 -4.71 0.05
C VAL A 104 -15.12 -4.28 -1.29
N LEU A 105 -15.90 -3.66 -2.17
CA LEU A 105 -15.39 -3.14 -3.46
C LEU A 105 -14.36 -2.02 -3.26
N ALA A 106 -14.62 -1.09 -2.33
CA ALA A 106 -13.67 -0.06 -1.97
C ALA A 106 -12.37 -0.66 -1.39
N ARG A 107 -12.48 -1.74 -0.61
CA ARG A 107 -11.34 -2.51 -0.07
C ARG A 107 -10.51 -3.20 -1.16
N VAL A 108 -11.15 -3.74 -2.19
CA VAL A 108 -10.46 -4.28 -3.37
C VAL A 108 -9.62 -3.19 -4.03
N LEU A 109 -10.24 -2.03 -4.31
CA LEU A 109 -9.54 -0.89 -4.91
C LEU A 109 -8.39 -0.38 -4.03
N GLN A 110 -8.61 -0.31 -2.72
CA GLN A 110 -7.61 0.12 -1.75
C GLN A 110 -6.43 -0.87 -1.69
N GLY A 111 -6.70 -2.17 -1.76
CA GLY A 111 -5.68 -3.23 -1.83
C GLY A 111 -4.82 -3.13 -3.08
N ILE A 112 -5.39 -2.75 -4.23
CA ILE A 112 -4.63 -2.50 -5.46
C ILE A 112 -3.63 -1.35 -5.27
N GLY A 113 -4.08 -0.23 -4.68
CA GLY A 113 -3.20 0.91 -4.39
C GLY A 113 -2.10 0.56 -3.39
N ALA A 114 -2.45 -0.14 -2.31
CA ALA A 114 -1.52 -0.56 -1.27
C ALA A 114 -0.46 -1.55 -1.78
N GLY A 115 -0.87 -2.58 -2.55
CA GLY A 115 0.06 -3.54 -3.16
C GLY A 115 1.06 -2.88 -4.10
N GLY A 116 0.61 -1.86 -4.84
CA GLY A 116 1.47 -1.03 -5.67
C GLY A 116 2.51 -0.24 -4.87
N MET A 117 2.09 0.43 -3.79
CA MET A 117 3.00 1.17 -2.91
C MET A 117 4.03 0.25 -2.26
N VAL A 118 3.64 -0.94 -1.79
CA VAL A 118 4.55 -1.91 -1.18
C VAL A 118 5.57 -2.44 -2.20
N SER A 119 5.11 -2.85 -3.39
CA SER A 119 5.97 -3.37 -4.46
C SER A 119 7.00 -2.35 -4.92
N VAL A 120 6.55 -1.13 -5.20
CA VAL A 120 7.42 -0.03 -5.66
C VAL A 120 8.39 0.41 -4.56
N SER A 121 7.96 0.42 -3.29
CA SER A 121 8.84 0.74 -2.16
C SER A 121 9.97 -0.28 -2.01
N GLN A 122 9.65 -1.57 -2.06
CA GLN A 122 10.67 -2.64 -1.99
C GLN A 122 11.65 -2.56 -3.17
N ALA A 123 11.15 -2.27 -4.37
CA ALA A 123 11.98 -2.11 -5.55
C ALA A 123 12.96 -0.92 -5.39
N ILE A 124 12.47 0.27 -5.00
CA ILE A 124 13.31 1.46 -4.82
C ILE A 124 14.39 1.22 -3.74
N ILE A 125 14.04 0.54 -2.64
CA ILE A 125 15.03 0.16 -1.61
C ILE A 125 16.10 -0.77 -2.21
N ALA A 126 15.71 -1.72 -3.04
CA ALA A 126 16.65 -2.64 -3.69
C ALA A 126 17.63 -1.95 -4.66
N ASP A 127 17.22 -0.85 -5.28
CA ASP A 127 18.06 -0.03 -6.17
C ASP A 127 19.03 0.89 -5.41
N ILE A 128 18.58 1.44 -4.27
CA ILE A 128 19.34 2.45 -3.50
C ILE A 128 20.33 1.78 -2.54
N VAL A 129 19.99 0.60 -1.98
CA VAL A 129 20.80 -0.06 -0.94
C VAL A 129 21.71 -1.14 -1.54
N PRO A 130 23.04 -1.00 -1.41
CA PRO A 130 24.00 -2.04 -1.83
C PRO A 130 23.69 -3.38 -1.14
N PRO A 131 23.81 -4.53 -1.82
CA PRO A 131 23.39 -5.85 -1.30
C PRO A 131 24.00 -6.25 0.06
N ARG A 132 25.13 -5.65 0.45
CA ARG A 132 25.79 -5.88 1.75
C ARG A 132 25.12 -5.22 2.96
N GLU A 133 24.31 -4.18 2.78
CA GLU A 133 23.62 -3.48 3.90
C GLU A 133 22.11 -3.69 3.95
N ARG A 134 21.54 -4.45 3.00
CA ARG A 134 20.09 -4.72 2.91
C ARG A 134 19.50 -5.20 4.24
N GLY A 135 20.19 -6.10 4.96
CA GLY A 135 19.74 -6.61 6.26
C GLY A 135 19.68 -5.58 7.39
N ARG A 136 20.44 -4.46 7.33
CA ARG A 136 20.42 -3.40 8.35
C ARG A 136 19.30 -2.38 8.10
N TYR A 137 18.98 -2.10 6.84
CA TYR A 137 17.84 -1.25 6.48
C TYR A 137 16.50 -1.97 6.54
N GLN A 138 16.43 -3.26 6.16
CA GLN A 138 15.23 -4.08 6.37
C GLN A 138 14.82 -4.11 7.85
N ARG A 139 15.82 -4.08 8.75
CA ARG A 139 15.63 -4.06 10.21
C ARG A 139 14.92 -2.80 10.73
N TYR A 140 15.05 -1.65 10.04
CA TYR A 140 14.30 -0.42 10.36
C TYR A 140 12.84 -0.44 9.88
N PHE A 141 12.50 -1.30 8.92
CA PHE A 141 11.12 -1.50 8.48
C PHE A 141 10.41 -2.62 9.23
N SER A 142 11.16 -3.52 9.87
CA SER A 142 10.64 -4.68 10.60
C SER A 142 10.55 -4.47 12.12
N THR A 143 10.70 -3.25 12.62
CA THR A 143 10.55 -2.89 14.04
C THR A 143 9.75 -1.62 14.12
#